data_AF-A0A1Q8G4Z0-F1
#
_entry.id   AF-A0A1Q8G4Z0-F1
#
_cell.length_a   1.000
_cell.length_b   1.000
_cell.length_c   1.000
_cell.angle_alpha   90.00
_cell.angle_beta   90.00
_cell.angle_gamma   90.00
#
_symmetry.space_group_name_H-M   'P 1'
#
loop_
_entity.id
_entity.type
_entity.pdbx_description
1 polymer ?
#
loop_
_entity_poly.entity_id
_entity_poly.type
_entity_poly.pdbx_seq_one_letter_code
_entity_poly.pdbx_strand_id
1 'polypeptide(L)' 'MLTDEQKKRAVAVIGTSASDCEISMVLQAGHNPLRTLDEVAGALHYMNTHGIERISHRKALMKAGRKALNVLGEL' A
#
# COMPACT_ATOMS: atom_id res chain seq x y z
N MET A 1 -8.80 -6.27 13.40
CA MET A 1 -9.77 -6.26 12.28
C MET A 1 -9.67 -4.89 11.60
N LEU A 2 -9.61 -4.81 10.26
CA LEU A 2 -9.64 -3.53 9.55
C LEU A 2 -10.99 -2.85 9.70
N THR A 3 -11.00 -1.53 9.83
CA THR A 3 -12.22 -0.71 9.72
C THR A 3 -12.77 -0.77 8.29
N ASP A 4 -14.05 -0.46 8.09
CA ASP A 4 -14.64 -0.48 6.75
C ASP A 4 -14.00 0.54 5.80
N GLU A 5 -13.56 1.68 6.32
CA GLU A 5 -12.80 2.66 5.54
C GLU A 5 -11.41 2.13 5.13
N GLN A 6 -10.72 1.41 6.02
CA GLN A 6 -9.46 0.75 5.65
C GLN A 6 -9.67 -0.34 4.60
N LYS A 7 -10.76 -1.11 4.67
CA LYS A 7 -11.11 -2.10 3.64
C LYS A 7 -11.38 -1.43 2.30
N LYS A 8 -12.15 -0.35 2.26
CA LYS A 8 -12.42 0.41 1.02
C LYS A 8 -11.13 0.91 0.37
N ARG A 9 -10.22 1.50 1.16
CA ARG A 9 -8.90 1.94 0.66
C ARG A 9 -8.08 0.77 0.13
N ALA A 10 -8.02 -0.34 0.86
CA ALA A 10 -7.32 -1.55 0.40
C ALA A 10 -7.86 -2.05 -0.95
N VAL A 11 -9.19 -2.13 -1.09
CA VAL A 11 -9.86 -2.53 -2.34
C VAL A 11 -9.53 -1.56 -3.48
N ALA A 12 -9.55 -0.25 -3.23
CA ALA A 12 -9.20 0.74 -4.24
C ALA A 12 -7.74 0.58 -4.72
N VAL A 13 -6.79 0.37 -3.80
CA VAL A 13 -5.36 0.22 -4.12
C VAL A 13 -5.07 -1.06 -4.89
N ILE A 14 -5.72 -2.17 -4.54
CA ILE A 14 -5.50 -3.46 -5.24
C ILE A 14 -6.40 -3.65 -6.46
N GLY A 15 -7.43 -2.82 -6.62
CA GLY A 15 -8.38 -2.85 -7.73
C GLY A 15 -7.81 -2.31 -9.05
N THR A 16 -6.70 -1.56 -8.99
CA THR A 16 -5.99 -1.02 -10.16
C THR A 16 -4.97 -2.02 -10.73
N SER A 17 -4.28 -1.64 -11.80
CA SER A 17 -3.11 -2.41 -12.28
C SER A 17 -1.96 -2.33 -11.27
N ALA A 18 -1.08 -3.33 -11.25
CA ALA A 18 0.08 -3.32 -10.34
C ALA A 18 1.02 -2.12 -10.61
N SER A 19 1.11 -1.68 -11.88
CA SER A 19 1.90 -0.52 -12.27
C SER A 19 1.30 0.77 -11.73
N ASP A 20 -0.01 0.95 -11.86
CA ASP A 20 -0.70 2.14 -11.32
C ASP A 20 -0.61 2.18 -9.79
N CYS A 21 -0.82 1.03 -9.15
CA CYS A 21 -0.62 0.85 -7.71
C CYS A 21 0.78 1.30 -7.28
N GLU A 22 1.82 0.86 -8.01
CA GLU A 22 3.20 1.26 -7.71
C GLU A 22 3.41 2.76 -7.85
N ILE A 23 3.04 3.34 -9.00
CA ILE A 23 3.25 4.77 -9.30
C ILE A 23 2.56 5.63 -8.25
N SER A 24 1.27 5.38 -7.98
CA SER A 24 0.50 6.16 -7.02
C SER A 24 1.04 6.03 -5.60
N MET A 25 1.34 4.82 -5.14
CA MET A 25 1.78 4.60 -3.76
C MET A 25 3.21 5.11 -3.52
N VAL A 26 4.10 5.00 -4.50
CA VAL A 26 5.46 5.56 -4.42
C VAL A 26 5.42 7.09 -4.44
N LEU A 27 4.59 7.71 -5.27
CA LEU A 27 4.39 9.16 -5.26
C LEU A 27 3.88 9.62 -3.89
N GLN A 28 2.85 8.94 -3.37
CA GLN A 28 2.28 9.25 -2.06
C GLN A 28 3.31 9.07 -0.93
N ALA A 29 4.20 8.08 -1.02
CA ALA A 29 5.28 7.87 -0.05
C ALA A 29 6.17 9.11 0.12
N GLY A 30 6.36 9.91 -0.94
CA GLY A 30 7.14 11.14 -0.88
C GLY A 30 6.42 12.31 -0.22
N HIS A 31 5.08 12.34 -0.27
CA HIS A 31 4.28 13.45 0.27
C HIS A 31 3.70 13.16 1.66
N ASN A 32 3.34 11.91 1.92
CA ASN A 32 2.70 11.49 3.17
C ASN A 32 3.14 10.06 3.56
N PRO A 33 4.40 9.91 4.01
CA PRO A 33 4.99 8.59 4.23
C PRO A 33 4.29 7.77 5.32
N LEU A 34 3.87 8.38 6.43
CA LEU A 34 3.13 7.67 7.50
C LEU A 34 1.81 7.09 6.99
N ARG A 35 1.04 7.89 6.23
CA ARG A 35 -0.20 7.44 5.63
C ARG A 35 0.04 6.31 4.62
N THR A 36 1.10 6.40 3.82
CA THR A 36 1.47 5.33 2.90
C THR A 36 1.76 4.01 3.64
N LEU A 37 2.40 4.06 4.80
CA LEU A 37 2.64 2.85 5.60
C LEU A 37 1.34 2.24 6.14
N ASP A 38 0.40 3.04 6.64
CA ASP A 38 -0.93 2.56 7.05
C ASP A 38 -1.66 1.89 5.87
N GLU A 39 -1.65 2.52 4.70
CA GLU A 39 -2.33 2.01 3.51
C GLU A 39 -1.68 0.73 2.98
N VAL A 40 -0.34 0.64 2.97
CA VAL A 40 0.39 -0.58 2.60
C VAL A 40 0.06 -1.72 3.58
N ALA A 41 0.12 -1.46 4.89
CA ALA A 41 -0.20 -2.46 5.89
C ALA A 41 -1.65 -2.95 5.78
N GLY A 42 -2.59 -2.01 5.61
CA GLY A 42 -4.01 -2.31 5.42
C GLY A 42 -4.27 -3.13 4.17
N ALA A 43 -3.65 -2.78 3.03
CA ALA A 43 -3.79 -3.53 1.78
C ALA A 43 -3.24 -4.95 1.90
N LEU A 44 -2.04 -5.12 2.47
CA LEU A 44 -1.44 -6.44 2.65
C LEU A 44 -2.25 -7.31 3.61
N HIS A 45 -2.73 -6.74 4.72
CA HIS A 45 -3.61 -7.45 5.65
C HIS A 45 -4.90 -7.90 4.95
N TYR A 46 -5.55 -7.00 4.21
CA TYR A 46 -6.77 -7.31 3.45
C TYR A 46 -6.54 -8.44 2.45
N MET A 47 -5.43 -8.39 1.69
CA MET A 47 -5.09 -9.45 0.74
C MET A 47 -4.87 -10.80 1.41
N ASN A 48 -4.21 -10.80 2.57
CA ASN A 48 -3.94 -12.03 3.32
C ASN A 48 -5.22 -12.64 3.91
N THR A 49 -6.10 -11.83 4.50
CA THR A 49 -7.34 -12.35 5.11
C THR A 49 -8.35 -12.86 4.10
N HIS A 50 -8.28 -12.40 2.85
CA HIS A 50 -9.20 -12.80 1.77
C HIS A 50 -8.57 -13.77 0.76
N GLY A 51 -7.35 -14.27 1.00
CA GLY A 51 -6.68 -15.19 0.09
C GLY A 51 -6.36 -14.61 -1.30
N ILE A 52 -6.15 -13.29 -1.40
CA ILE A 52 -5.87 -12.62 -2.68
C ILE A 52 -4.38 -12.78 -3.02
N GLU A 53 -4.06 -13.51 -4.08
CA GLU A 53 -2.70 -13.88 -4.47
C GLU A 53 -2.07 -12.97 -5.55
N ARG A 54 -2.29 -11.65 -5.47
CA ARG A 54 -1.70 -10.69 -6.43
C ARG A 54 -0.23 -10.38 -6.10
N ILE A 55 0.69 -11.20 -6.58
CA ILE A 55 2.14 -11.06 -6.30
C ILE A 55 2.70 -9.70 -6.78
N SER A 56 2.32 -9.24 -7.97
CA SER A 56 2.81 -7.97 -8.51
C SER A 56 2.38 -6.76 -7.65
N HIS A 57 1.13 -6.74 -7.18
CA HIS A 57 0.66 -5.73 -6.23
C HIS A 57 1.42 -5.79 -4.91
N ARG A 58 1.70 -6.99 -4.37
CA ARG A 58 2.54 -7.12 -3.16
C ARG A 58 3.91 -6.50 -3.36
N LYS A 59 4.56 -6.74 -4.51
CA LYS A 59 5.88 -6.14 -4.83
C LYS A 59 5.80 -4.61 -4.91
N ALA A 60 4.78 -4.09 -5.59
CA ALA A 60 4.52 -2.65 -5.70
C ALA A 60 4.31 -2.00 -4.32
N LEU A 61 3.44 -2.58 -3.49
CA LEU A 61 3.17 -2.12 -2.12
C LEU A 61 4.43 -2.12 -1.26
N MET A 62 5.25 -3.18 -1.33
CA MET A 62 6.51 -3.26 -0.60
C MET A 62 7.53 -2.21 -1.07
N LYS A 63 7.55 -1.88 -2.37
CA LYS A 63 8.42 -0.82 -2.90
C LYS A 63 8.00 0.55 -2.34
N ALA A 64 6.70 0.85 -2.34
CA ALA A 64 6.19 2.08 -1.75
C ALA A 64 6.46 2.16 -0.23
N GLY A 65 6.25 1.06 0.49
CA GLY A 65 6.54 0.98 1.93
C GLY A 65 8.01 1.26 2.24
N ARG A 66 8.94 0.67 1.48
CA ARG A 66 10.39 0.97 1.62
C ARG A 66 10.70 2.43 1.36
N LYS A 67 10.12 3.03 0.31
CA LYS A 67 10.32 4.46 0.04
C LYS A 67 9.82 5.33 1.18
N ALA A 68 8.64 5.02 1.74
CA ALA A 68 8.07 5.76 2.86
C ALA A 68 8.94 5.67 4.12
N LEU A 69 9.48 4.48 4.44
CA LEU A 69 10.42 4.30 5.55
C LEU A 69 11.70 5.12 5.36
N ASN A 70 12.27 5.12 4.15
CA ASN A 70 13.46 5.92 3.85
C ASN A 70 13.18 7.41 4.05
N VAL A 71 12.05 7.92 3.55
CA VAL A 71 11.66 9.34 3.72
C VAL A 71 11.52 9.68 5.21
N LEU A 72 10.92 8.81 6.03
CA LEU A 72 10.80 9.05 7.47
C LEU A 72 12.14 9.01 8.20
N GLY A 73 13.07 8.18 7.77
CA GLY A 73 14.42 8.11 8.36
C GLY A 73 15.32 9.29 7.97
N GLU A 74 14.96 10.04 6.94
CA GLU A 74 15.67 11.24 6.47
C GLU A 74 15.09 12.55 7.04
N LEU A 75 13.95 12.49 7.75
CA LEU A 75 13.35 13.62 8.49
C LEU A 75 14.02 13.83 9.85
#